data_AF-A0AAW1Y9P7-F1
#
_entry.id   AF-A0AAW1Y9P7-F1
#
_cell.length_a   1.000
_cell.length_b   1.000
_cell.length_c   1.000
_cell.angle_alpha   90.00
_cell.angle_beta   90.00
_cell.angle_gamma   90.00
#
_symmetry.space_group_name_H-M   'P 1'
#
loop_
_entity.id
_entity.type
_entity.pdbx_description
1 polymer ?
#
loop_
_entity_poly.entity_id
_entity_poly.type
_entity_poly.pdbx_seq_one_letter_code
_entity_poly.pdbx_strand_id
1 'polypeptide(L)'
;MAGNIVVVFDFDKTIIDCDSDNWVVDELGATDLFNQLLPTMPWNSLMDKMMKELHSQGKTIAEVLKRISIYPRIVPAIKAAHALGCDLRIVSDANLFFIEKIVKHLGLEEYFSEINTNPGYVDEEGRVMISPYYDFTNSGSPHGARQPLSS
;
A
#
# COMPACT_ATOMS: atom_id res chain seq x y z
N MET A 1 -1.35 30.20 11.59
CA MET A 1 -2.35 29.16 11.27
C MET A 1 -2.07 28.68 9.85
N ALA A 2 -1.80 27.39 9.67
CA ALA A 2 -1.48 26.80 8.37
C ALA A 2 -2.70 26.22 7.63
N GLY A 3 -3.92 26.71 7.92
CA GLY A 3 -5.18 26.12 7.44
C GLY A 3 -5.42 26.04 5.93
N ASN A 4 -4.40 26.37 5.12
CA ASN A 4 -4.38 26.23 3.65
C ASN A 4 -3.21 25.37 3.14
N ILE A 5 -2.41 24.76 4.02
CA ILE A 5 -1.27 23.92 3.63
C ILE A 5 -1.72 22.47 3.61
N VAL A 6 -1.61 21.84 2.44
CA VAL A 6 -1.74 20.39 2.28
C VAL A 6 -0.34 19.79 2.25
N VAL A 7 -0.10 18.75 3.04
CA VAL A 7 1.12 17.95 3.00
C VAL A 7 0.76 16.56 2.52
N VAL A 8 1.33 16.16 1.40
CA VAL A 8 1.12 14.84 0.80
C VAL A 8 2.32 13.97 1.06
N PHE A 9 2.09 12.79 1.64
CA PHE A 9 3.10 11.79 1.91
C PHE A 9 2.97 10.64 0.92
N ASP A 10 4.10 10.21 0.36
CA ASP A 10 4.22 8.82 -0.08
C ASP A 10 4.31 7.90 1.16
N PHE A 11 4.16 6.58 0.97
CA PHE A 11 4.12 5.62 2.06
C PHE A 11 5.39 4.77 2.12
N ASP A 12 5.63 3.91 1.13
CA ASP A 12 6.79 3.02 1.08
C ASP A 12 8.08 3.83 0.96
N LYS A 13 9.11 3.44 1.73
CA LYS A 13 10.39 4.17 1.83
C LYS A 13 10.25 5.66 2.21
N THR A 14 9.10 6.09 2.71
CA THR A 14 8.82 7.47 3.18
C THR A 14 8.30 7.48 4.61
N ILE A 15 7.14 6.87 4.87
CA ILE A 15 6.61 6.71 6.23
C ILE A 15 7.24 5.49 6.89
N ILE A 16 7.25 4.37 6.18
CA ILE A 16 8.01 3.18 6.54
C ILE A 16 9.40 3.23 5.89
N ASP A 17 10.37 2.49 6.43
CA ASP A 17 11.75 2.53 5.93
C ASP A 17 12.06 1.48 4.84
N CYS A 18 11.06 0.71 4.44
CA CYS A 18 11.16 -0.33 3.43
C CYS A 18 10.01 -0.27 2.41
N ASP A 19 10.02 -1.20 1.47
CA ASP A 19 8.91 -1.50 0.58
C ASP A 19 8.00 -2.52 1.27
N SER A 20 6.70 -2.23 1.36
CA SER A 20 5.76 -2.99 2.19
C SER A 20 5.43 -4.37 1.61
N ASP A 21 5.37 -4.47 0.28
CA ASP A 21 5.17 -5.74 -0.42
C ASP A 21 6.37 -6.68 -0.22
N ASN A 22 7.59 -6.18 -0.45
CA ASN A 22 8.81 -6.95 -0.22
C ASN A 22 8.95 -7.38 1.25
N TRP A 23 8.62 -6.49 2.19
CA TRP A 23 8.63 -6.82 3.63
C TRP A 23 7.74 -8.02 3.94
N VAL A 24 6.49 -8.04 3.45
CA VAL A 24 5.56 -9.15 3.68
C VAL A 24 6.06 -10.44 3.05
N VAL A 25 6.60 -10.38 1.84
CA VAL A 25 7.15 -11.54 1.13
C VAL A 25 8.33 -12.15 1.88
N ASP A 26 9.28 -11.32 2.30
CA ASP A 26 10.51 -11.75 2.96
C ASP A 26 10.24 -12.28 4.36
N GLU A 27 9.49 -11.55 5.19
CA GLU A 27 9.17 -11.94 6.57
C GLU A 27 8.34 -13.22 6.66
N LEU A 28 7.60 -13.56 5.61
CA LEU A 28 6.81 -14.78 5.55
C LEU A 28 7.52 -15.93 4.83
N GLY A 29 8.75 -15.72 4.36
CA GLY A 29 9.57 -16.75 3.73
C GLY A 29 9.08 -17.14 2.33
N ALA A 30 8.47 -16.20 1.60
CA ALA A 30 7.87 -16.44 0.29
C ALA A 30 8.72 -15.92 -0.89
N THR A 31 9.94 -15.46 -0.62
CA THR A 31 10.87 -14.86 -1.59
C THR A 31 11.15 -15.75 -2.81
N ASP A 32 11.32 -17.07 -2.61
CA ASP A 32 11.58 -18.00 -3.71
C ASP A 32 10.40 -18.09 -4.68
N LEU A 33 9.19 -18.22 -4.15
CA LEU A 33 7.97 -18.26 -4.95
C LEU A 33 7.73 -16.92 -5.65
N PHE A 34 7.92 -15.82 -4.93
CA PHE A 34 7.82 -14.48 -5.50
C PHE A 34 8.75 -14.30 -6.70
N ASN A 35 10.02 -14.67 -6.57
CA ASN A 35 11.01 -14.56 -7.64
C ASN A 35 10.68 -15.43 -8.86
N GLN A 36 10.08 -16.60 -8.64
CA GLN A 36 9.60 -17.46 -9.73
C GLN A 36 8.42 -16.84 -10.49
N LEU A 37 7.53 -16.14 -9.81
CA LEU A 37 6.32 -15.56 -10.39
C LEU A 37 6.54 -14.16 -10.95
N LEU A 38 7.52 -13.40 -10.45
CA LEU A 38 7.85 -12.04 -10.87
C LEU A 38 7.94 -11.83 -12.40
N PRO A 39 8.59 -12.70 -13.20
CA PRO A 39 8.67 -12.49 -14.65
C PRO A 39 7.36 -12.86 -15.39
N THR A 40 6.35 -13.41 -14.71
CA THR A 40 5.17 -14.02 -15.36
C THR A 40 3.92 -13.15 -15.34
N MET A 41 3.88 -12.10 -14.52
CA MET A 41 2.68 -11.26 -14.36
C MET A 41 3.02 -9.85 -13.84
N PRO A 42 2.12 -8.87 -14.02
CA PRO A 42 2.28 -7.54 -13.44
C PRO A 42 2.33 -7.57 -11.90
N TRP A 43 2.98 -6.58 -11.30
CA TRP A 43 3.22 -6.49 -9.85
C TRP A 43 1.96 -6.67 -8.99
N ASN A 44 0.87 -5.94 -9.26
CA ASN A 44 -0.35 -6.05 -8.45
C ASN A 44 -1.01 -7.43 -8.57
N SER A 45 -0.97 -8.04 -9.76
CA SER A 45 -1.46 -9.42 -9.95
C SER A 45 -0.57 -10.45 -9.25
N LEU A 46 0.74 -10.20 -9.23
CA LEU A 46 1.70 -10.98 -8.44
C LEU A 46 1.37 -10.88 -6.95
N MET A 47 1.24 -9.66 -6.42
CA MET A 47 0.98 -9.46 -5.00
C MET A 47 -0.38 -10.01 -4.57
N ASP A 48 -1.43 -9.85 -5.37
CA ASP A 48 -2.73 -10.51 -5.11
C ASP A 48 -2.60 -12.04 -5.06
N LYS A 49 -1.82 -12.63 -5.97
CA LYS A 49 -1.53 -14.07 -5.95
C LYS A 49 -0.71 -14.48 -4.71
N MET A 50 0.28 -13.69 -4.33
CA MET A 50 1.08 -13.93 -3.12
C MET A 50 0.21 -13.88 -1.85
N MET A 51 -0.72 -12.93 -1.74
CA MET A 51 -1.61 -12.83 -0.58
C MET A 51 -2.48 -14.08 -0.43
N LYS A 52 -3.00 -14.62 -1.53
CA LYS A 52 -3.80 -15.86 -1.54
C LYS A 52 -2.97 -17.07 -1.12
N GLU A 53 -1.74 -17.17 -1.61
CA GLU A 53 -0.84 -18.27 -1.24
C GLU A 53 -0.44 -18.19 0.24
N LEU A 54 -0.09 -17.01 0.74
CA LEU A 54 0.25 -16.82 2.15
C LEU A 54 -0.94 -17.16 3.07
N HIS A 55 -2.16 -16.80 2.66
CA HIS A 55 -3.37 -17.18 3.37
C HIS A 55 -3.58 -18.71 3.37
N SER A 56 -3.37 -19.40 2.23
CA SER A 56 -3.51 -20.86 2.14
C SER A 56 -2.56 -21.61 3.07
N GLN A 57 -1.40 -21.01 3.36
CA GLN A 57 -0.40 -21.49 4.32
C GLN A 57 -0.69 -21.09 5.77
N GLY A 58 -1.82 -20.43 6.05
CA GLY A 58 -2.23 -19.98 7.39
C GLY A 58 -1.42 -18.81 7.92
N LYS A 59 -0.75 -18.03 7.06
CA LYS A 59 0.04 -16.86 7.47
C LYS A 59 -0.87 -15.65 7.73
N THR A 60 -0.56 -14.89 8.77
CA THR A 60 -1.31 -13.69 9.16
C THR A 60 -0.53 -12.43 8.81
N ILE A 61 -0.79 -11.87 7.63
CA ILE A 61 -0.11 -10.66 7.09
C ILE A 61 -0.19 -9.48 8.07
N ALA A 62 -1.33 -9.28 8.73
CA ALA A 62 -1.52 -8.18 9.67
C ALA A 62 -0.52 -8.17 10.85
N GLU A 63 -0.07 -9.33 11.32
CA GLU A 63 0.93 -9.41 12.42
C GLU A 63 2.35 -9.10 11.93
N VAL A 64 2.64 -9.33 10.65
CA VAL A 64 3.92 -8.99 10.03
C VAL A 64 4.04 -7.48 9.83
N LEU A 65 2.96 -6.85 9.37
CA LEU A 65 2.91 -5.40 9.15
C LEU A 65 3.15 -4.59 10.43
N LYS A 66 2.74 -5.09 11.60
CA LYS A 66 3.01 -4.42 12.89
C LYS A 66 4.49 -4.38 13.27
N ARG A 67 5.32 -5.26 12.71
CA ARG A 67 6.76 -5.31 12.98
C ARG A 67 7.58 -4.46 12.03
N ILE A 68 6.94 -3.83 11.05
CA ILE A 68 7.62 -3.01 10.05
C ILE A 68 8.33 -1.84 10.72
N SER A 69 9.53 -1.56 10.26
CA SER A 69 10.31 -0.43 10.77
C SER A 69 9.85 0.88 10.11
N ILE A 70 10.04 1.97 10.84
CA ILE A 70 9.65 3.31 10.41
C ILE A 70 10.82 4.27 10.59
N TYR A 71 10.82 5.35 9.80
CA TYR A 71 11.80 6.40 10.02
C TYR A 71 11.60 7.05 11.41
N PRO A 72 12.63 7.10 12.28
CA PRO A 72 12.47 7.48 13.69
C PRO A 72 11.81 8.84 13.95
N ARG A 73 11.86 9.76 12.99
CA ARG A 73 11.29 11.11 13.10
C ARG A 73 9.95 11.29 12.38
N ILE A 74 9.44 10.29 11.66
CA ILE A 74 8.23 10.47 10.87
C ILE A 74 6.99 10.71 11.74
N VAL A 75 6.81 9.92 12.80
CA VAL A 75 5.67 10.07 13.71
C VAL A 75 5.66 11.45 14.38
N PRO A 76 6.78 11.94 14.99
CA PRO A 76 6.85 13.31 15.48
C PRO A 76 6.57 14.38 14.40
N ALA A 77 7.07 14.19 13.17
CA ALA A 77 6.89 15.15 12.08
C ALA A 77 5.42 15.25 11.63
N ILE A 78 4.75 14.12 11.44
CA ILE A 78 3.32 14.05 11.10
C ILE A 78 2.50 14.74 12.18
N LYS A 79 2.74 14.41 13.46
CA LYS A 79 2.03 15.02 14.60
C LYS A 79 2.24 16.53 14.67
N ALA A 80 3.46 17.00 14.42
CA ALA A 80 3.78 18.42 14.42
C ALA A 80 3.10 19.16 13.26
N ALA A 81 3.11 18.59 12.04
CA ALA A 81 2.45 19.18 10.88
C ALA A 81 0.93 19.30 11.11
N HIS A 82 0.30 18.26 11.63
CA HIS A 82 -1.12 18.29 11.99
C HIS A 82 -1.41 19.35 13.08
N ALA A 83 -0.57 19.45 14.11
CA ALA A 83 -0.73 20.46 15.17
C ALA A 83 -0.58 21.91 14.66
N LEU A 84 0.12 22.14 13.54
CA LEU A 84 0.20 23.44 12.88
C LEU A 84 -1.05 23.78 12.05
N GLY A 85 -1.98 22.83 11.92
CA GLY A 85 -3.22 22.94 11.16
C GLY A 85 -3.06 22.61 9.67
N CYS A 86 -2.04 21.82 9.31
CA CYS A 86 -1.90 21.30 7.94
C CYS A 86 -2.90 20.16 7.71
N ASP A 87 -3.44 20.09 6.49
CA ASP A 87 -4.19 18.95 6.00
C ASP A 87 -3.22 17.88 5.49
N LEU A 88 -3.23 16.68 6.08
CA LEU A 88 -2.27 15.63 5.74
C LEU A 88 -2.96 14.53 4.94
N ARG A 89 -2.32 14.09 3.84
CA ARG A 89 -2.85 13.06 2.95
C ARG A 89 -1.77 12.04 2.59
N ILE A 90 -2.18 10.83 2.27
CA ILE A 90 -1.30 9.80 1.70
C ILE A 90 -1.66 9.62 0.22
N VAL A 91 -0.64 9.58 -0.64
CA VAL A 91 -0.75 9.17 -2.05
C VAL A 91 0.38 8.19 -2.32
N SER A 92 0.05 6.92 -2.58
CA SER A 92 1.07 5.87 -2.74
C SER A 92 0.61 4.74 -3.66
N ASP A 93 1.56 4.11 -4.34
CA ASP A 93 1.35 2.90 -5.15
C ASP A 93 1.43 1.58 -4.35
N ALA A 94 1.52 1.66 -3.02
CA ALA A 94 1.25 0.53 -2.11
C ALA A 94 -0.24 0.11 -2.19
N ASN A 95 -0.77 -0.56 -1.15
CA ASN A 95 -2.18 -0.95 -1.08
C ASN A 95 -2.87 -0.51 0.22
N LEU A 96 -4.18 -0.24 0.13
CA LEU A 96 -4.96 0.31 1.24
C LEU A 96 -4.91 -0.55 2.51
N PHE A 97 -5.01 -1.87 2.36
CA PHE A 97 -4.98 -2.80 3.51
C PHE A 97 -3.66 -2.67 4.29
N PHE A 98 -2.52 -2.54 3.62
CA PHE A 98 -1.22 -2.38 4.30
C PHE A 98 -1.11 -1.03 4.98
N ILE A 99 -1.45 0.05 4.26
CA ILE A 99 -1.38 1.42 4.78
C ILE A 99 -2.24 1.54 6.03
N GLU A 100 -3.51 1.12 5.98
CA GLU A 100 -4.42 1.22 7.12
C GLU A 100 -3.91 0.43 8.33
N LYS A 101 -3.42 -0.80 8.12
CA LYS A 101 -2.90 -1.62 9.23
C LYS A 101 -1.71 -1.00 9.92
N ILE A 102 -0.77 -0.44 9.15
CA ILE A 102 0.44 0.17 9.70
C ILE A 102 0.10 1.52 10.34
N VAL A 103 -0.64 2.40 9.65
CA VAL A 103 -1.06 3.71 10.17
C VAL A 103 -1.87 3.55 11.48
N LYS A 104 -2.76 2.55 11.55
CA LYS A 104 -3.46 2.16 12.79
C LYS A 104 -2.49 1.76 13.89
N HIS A 105 -1.55 0.88 13.57
CA HIS A 105 -0.57 0.39 14.54
C HIS A 105 0.29 1.53 15.11
N LEU A 106 0.63 2.52 14.28
CA LEU A 106 1.40 3.71 14.68
C LEU A 106 0.56 4.77 15.41
N GLY A 107 -0.77 4.60 15.51
CA GLY A 107 -1.67 5.59 16.09
C GLY A 107 -1.75 6.86 15.26
N LEU A 108 -1.73 6.72 13.94
CA LEU A 108 -1.73 7.83 12.97
C LEU A 108 -3.02 7.96 12.15
N GLU A 109 -4.01 7.07 12.33
CA GLU A 109 -5.26 7.05 11.54
C GLU A 109 -5.95 8.42 11.47
N GLU A 110 -6.11 9.06 12.63
CA GLU A 110 -6.83 10.34 12.76
C GLU A 110 -6.04 11.55 12.22
N TYR A 111 -4.79 11.37 11.81
CA TYR A 111 -3.94 12.47 11.33
C TYR A 111 -4.06 12.71 9.82
N PHE A 112 -4.54 11.72 9.07
CA PHE A 112 -4.69 11.79 7.62
C PHE A 112 -6.15 11.96 7.23
N SER A 113 -6.46 12.99 6.44
CA SER A 113 -7.82 13.24 5.95
C SER A 113 -8.18 12.34 4.76
N GLU A 114 -7.20 11.94 3.96
CA GLU A 114 -7.37 11.13 2.75
C GLU A 114 -6.19 10.18 2.53
N ILE A 115 -6.50 8.99 2.01
CA ILE A 115 -5.53 7.99 1.54
C ILE A 115 -5.94 7.60 0.11
N ASN A 116 -5.10 7.94 -0.86
CA ASN A 116 -5.28 7.61 -2.27
C ASN A 116 -4.23 6.57 -2.68
N THR A 117 -4.66 5.32 -2.88
CA THR A 117 -3.75 4.19 -3.11
C THR A 117 -4.46 3.03 -3.83
N ASN A 118 -3.73 1.98 -4.20
CA ASN A 118 -4.34 0.80 -4.81
C ASN A 118 -5.34 0.15 -3.83
N PRO A 119 -6.55 -0.23 -4.27
CA PRO A 119 -7.51 -0.89 -3.40
C PRO A 119 -6.96 -2.20 -2.83
N GLY A 120 -7.08 -2.36 -1.52
CA GLY A 120 -6.74 -3.58 -0.80
C GLY A 120 -7.75 -3.82 0.32
N TYR A 121 -8.30 -5.03 0.41
CA TYR A 121 -9.30 -5.39 1.42
C TYR A 121 -9.21 -6.87 1.80
N VAL A 122 -9.91 -7.26 2.86
CA VAL A 122 -10.06 -8.67 3.25
C VAL A 122 -11.40 -9.18 2.72
N ASP A 123 -11.39 -10.27 1.96
CA ASP A 123 -12.62 -10.89 1.44
C ASP A 123 -13.34 -11.74 2.49
N GLU A 124 -14.47 -12.33 2.11
CA GLU A 124 -15.31 -13.17 2.98
C GLU A 124 -14.58 -14.42 3.50
N GLU A 125 -13.54 -14.88 2.80
CA GLU A 125 -12.72 -16.03 3.16
C GLU A 125 -11.53 -15.63 4.04
N GLY A 126 -11.35 -14.33 4.34
CA GLY A 126 -10.24 -13.84 5.14
C GLY A 126 -8.95 -13.61 4.34
N ARG A 127 -9.02 -13.60 3.01
CA ARG A 127 -7.86 -13.37 2.13
C ARG A 127 -7.67 -11.88 1.88
N VAL A 128 -6.42 -11.44 1.90
CA VAL A 128 -6.10 -10.08 1.44
C VAL A 128 -6.17 -10.07 -0.08
N MET A 129 -7.02 -9.21 -0.63
CA MET A 129 -7.21 -8.98 -2.05
C MET A 129 -6.56 -7.66 -2.42
N ILE A 130 -5.78 -7.62 -3.49
CA ILE A 130 -5.11 -6.42 -3.98
C ILE A 130 -5.48 -6.21 -5.46
N SER A 131 -5.80 -4.97 -5.83
CA SER A 131 -6.11 -4.62 -7.22
C SER A 131 -5.49 -3.29 -7.60
N PRO A 132 -5.16 -3.04 -8.88
CA PRO A 132 -4.64 -1.74 -9.29
C PRO A 132 -5.67 -0.63 -9.09
N TYR A 133 -5.20 0.57 -8.78
CA TYR A 133 -6.02 1.77 -8.81
C TYR A 133 -6.44 2.08 -10.25
N TYR A 134 -7.74 2.02 -10.52
CA TYR A 134 -8.35 2.46 -11.76
C TYR A 134 -9.40 3.52 -11.45
N ASP A 135 -9.11 4.78 -11.80
CA ASP A 135 -10.12 5.84 -11.76
C ASP A 135 -11.02 5.73 -12.99
N PHE A 136 -12.18 5.08 -12.83
CA PHE A 136 -13.18 4.96 -13.89
C PHE A 136 -13.89 6.29 -14.21
N THR A 137 -13.65 7.37 -13.44
CA THR A 137 -14.28 8.68 -13.71
C THR A 137 -13.51 9.53 -14.72
N ASN A 138 -12.31 9.10 -15.12
CA ASN A 138 -11.48 9.73 -16.15
C ASN A 138 -11.05 8.71 -17.21
N SER A 139 -11.99 7.97 -17.80
CA SER A 139 -11.73 7.18 -19.01
C SER A 139 -11.56 8.06 -20.26
N GLY A 140 -10.69 9.07 -20.19
CA GLY A 140 -9.95 9.55 -21.33
C GLY A 140 -8.77 8.59 -21.53
N SER A 141 -8.65 8.01 -22.71
CA SER A 141 -7.69 6.96 -23.06
C SER A 141 -6.33 7.10 -22.34
N PRO A 142 -5.81 6.04 -21.69
CA PRO A 142 -4.42 6.03 -21.28
C PRO A 142 -3.60 6.10 -22.57
N HIS A 143 -2.98 7.26 -22.79
CA HIS A 143 -2.09 7.62 -23.88
C HIS A 143 -1.92 6.58 -25.00
N GLY A 144 -2.75 6.68 -26.05
CA GLY A 144 -2.33 6.51 -27.44
C GLY A 144 -1.62 5.22 -27.88
N ALA A 145 -1.63 4.13 -27.11
CA ALA A 145 -1.10 2.85 -27.55
C ALA A 145 -2.24 2.01 -28.15
N ARG A 146 -2.28 1.92 -29.48
CA ARG A 146 -3.14 0.95 -30.17
C ARG A 146 -2.72 -0.45 -29.72
N GLN A 147 -3.64 -1.21 -29.12
CA GLN A 147 -3.49 -2.66 -29.07
C GLN A 147 -3.39 -3.17 -30.52
N PRO A 148 -2.43 -4.05 -30.86
CA PRO A 148 -2.51 -4.78 -32.11
C PRO A 148 -3.73 -5.68 -32.04
N LEU A 149 -4.66 -5.52 -32.99
CA LEU A 149 -5.74 -6.47 -33.20
C LEU A 149 -5.10 -7.84 -33.48
N SER A 150 -5.38 -8.82 -32.63
CA SER A 150 -5.15 -10.22 -32.96
C SER A 150 -6.28 -10.71 -33.85
N SER A 151 -5.88 -11.22 -35.03
CA SER A 151 -6.64 -11.89 -36.11
C SER A 151 -7.72 -11.10 -36.83
#